data_AF-A0A059CIJ7-F1
#
_entry.id   AF-A0A059CIJ7-F1
#
_cell.length_a   1.000
_cell.length_b   1.000
_cell.length_c   1.000
_cell.angle_alpha   90.00
_cell.angle_beta   90.00
_cell.angle_gamma   90.00
#
_symmetry.space_group_name_H-M   'P 1'
#
loop_
_entity.id
_entity.type
_entity.pdbx_description
1 polymer ?
#
loop_
_entity_poly.entity_id
_entity_poly.type
_entity_poly.pdbx_seq_one_letter_code
_entity_poly.pdbx_strand_id
1 'polypeptide(L)'
;MAHAVRTPNCPLNMQVFAKSSRPRFAVSVALGSQFLGASELKHCKNPRVAVKVPSFKVAASVATAEKPSKVPEIVLQPIKEISGTVTLPGSKSLSNRVLLLAALSEGTTVVDNLLNSDDVHYMIGALRALGLNVEEDKSIKQAIVEGCAGQFPVGKESRDEVQLFLGNAGTAMRPLTAAVTAAGGNSSYILDGVPRMRERPIGDLVTGLKQLGADVDCFLGTNCPPVHINAKGGLPGGKVKLSGSISSQYLTALLMAAPLSLGDVEIEIIDKLISIPYVEMTLKLMERFGVSVEHSGSWDRFLVRGGQKYRTPGKAYVEGDASSASYFLAGAAVTGGTVTVEGCGTSSLQVSRPNLRFRPKDSTFDYFYHINYDSLYFMGRYVAGYIIHGFLFY
;
A
#
# COMPACT_ATOMS: atom_id res chain seq x y z
N MET A 1 12.24 29.73 -56.16
CA MET A 1 13.70 29.91 -56.19
C MET A 1 14.22 29.38 -54.84
N ALA A 2 14.72 28.16 -54.69
CA ALA A 2 15.71 27.36 -55.44
C ALA A 2 17.15 27.55 -54.93
N HIS A 3 17.83 26.40 -54.74
CA HIS A 3 19.16 26.11 -54.17
C HIS A 3 19.16 25.80 -52.65
N ALA A 4 19.38 24.56 -52.16
CA ALA A 4 20.22 23.42 -52.57
C ALA A 4 21.75 23.72 -52.43
N VAL A 5 22.65 22.83 -52.01
CA VAL A 5 22.59 21.40 -51.59
C VAL A 5 23.97 21.00 -51.02
N ARG A 6 24.07 20.11 -50.00
CA ARG A 6 25.03 18.97 -49.91
C ARG A 6 25.15 18.32 -48.52
N THR A 7 24.82 17.03 -48.48
CA THR A 7 25.46 16.03 -47.62
C THR A 7 26.79 15.56 -48.25
N PRO A 8 27.57 14.73 -47.53
CA PRO A 8 28.18 13.56 -48.16
C PRO A 8 27.82 12.24 -47.44
N ASN A 9 27.85 11.15 -48.20
CA ASN A 9 27.51 9.78 -47.78
C ASN A 9 28.73 9.02 -47.21
N CYS A 10 28.45 8.06 -46.29
CA CYS A 10 28.84 6.62 -46.26
C CYS A 10 30.02 6.06 -47.09
N PRO A 11 30.45 4.78 -46.88
CA PRO A 11 30.22 3.83 -45.77
C PRO A 11 31.52 3.10 -45.32
N LEU A 12 31.44 2.12 -44.41
CA LEU A 12 32.34 0.94 -44.43
C LEU A 12 31.79 -0.27 -43.65
N ASN A 13 31.61 -1.39 -44.35
CA ASN A 13 31.40 -2.73 -43.79
C ASN A 13 32.74 -3.33 -43.34
N MET A 14 32.75 -4.15 -42.28
CA MET A 14 33.51 -5.41 -42.34
C MET A 14 32.94 -6.48 -41.38
N GLN A 15 32.97 -7.73 -41.85
CA GLN A 15 32.44 -8.92 -41.19
C GLN A 15 33.57 -9.89 -40.82
N VAL A 16 33.38 -10.62 -39.70
CA VAL A 16 33.86 -12.00 -39.44
C VAL A 16 35.40 -12.25 -39.35
N PHE A 17 35.87 -12.73 -38.18
CA PHE A 17 36.34 -14.13 -38.03
C PHE A 17 36.47 -14.55 -36.55
N ALA A 18 36.43 -15.86 -36.30
CA ALA A 18 36.27 -16.47 -34.97
C ALA A 18 37.48 -17.31 -34.52
N LYS A 19 37.55 -17.57 -33.20
CA LYS A 19 38.16 -18.73 -32.49
C LYS A 19 38.01 -18.50 -30.97
N SER A 20 37.84 -19.42 -30.02
CA SER A 20 37.29 -20.79 -29.92
C SER A 20 37.89 -21.39 -28.63
N SER A 21 37.10 -21.66 -27.59
CA SER A 21 37.49 -22.61 -26.51
C SER A 21 36.31 -23.01 -25.61
N ARG A 22 35.80 -24.23 -25.84
CA ARG A 22 35.07 -25.10 -24.87
C ARG A 22 36.12 -26.06 -24.24
N PRO A 23 35.91 -26.73 -23.08
CA PRO A 23 34.78 -27.65 -22.80
C PRO A 23 34.35 -27.66 -21.30
N ARG A 24 33.55 -28.58 -20.72
CA ARG A 24 32.85 -29.83 -21.14
C ARG A 24 31.35 -29.76 -20.72
N PHE A 25 30.56 -30.74 -21.15
CA PHE A 25 29.25 -31.09 -20.59
C PHE A 25 29.37 -32.27 -19.60
N ALA A 26 28.44 -32.39 -18.67
CA ALA A 26 28.13 -33.65 -17.98
C ALA A 26 26.61 -33.90 -18.05
N VAL A 27 26.23 -35.09 -18.51
CA VAL A 27 24.83 -35.56 -18.60
C VAL A 27 24.55 -36.42 -17.38
N SER A 28 23.35 -36.30 -16.79
CA SER A 28 22.82 -37.31 -15.89
C SER A 28 21.45 -37.77 -16.37
N VAL A 29 21.26 -39.08 -16.39
CA VAL A 29 20.11 -39.78 -17.00
C VAL A 29 19.01 -39.95 -15.96
N ALA A 30 17.76 -39.69 -16.35
CA ALA A 30 16.60 -40.14 -15.59
C ALA A 30 16.25 -41.58 -15.98
N LEU A 31 15.99 -42.43 -14.98
CA LEU A 31 15.51 -43.80 -15.20
C LEU A 31 14.35 -44.10 -14.23
N GLY A 32 13.24 -44.53 -14.81
CA GLY A 32 11.99 -44.81 -14.11
C GLY A 32 11.93 -46.19 -13.45
N SER A 33 10.85 -46.40 -12.70
CA SER A 33 10.50 -47.61 -11.98
C SER A 33 10.08 -48.79 -12.87
N GLN A 34 10.36 -50.03 -12.44
CA GLN A 34 9.34 -51.09 -12.17
C GLN A 34 9.92 -52.47 -11.78
N PHE A 35 9.42 -53.00 -10.65
CA PHE A 35 8.95 -54.38 -10.33
C PHE A 35 9.63 -55.71 -10.78
N LEU A 36 9.25 -56.77 -10.05
CA LEU A 36 9.60 -58.22 -10.13
C LEU A 36 10.89 -58.63 -9.38
N GLY A 37 11.03 -59.81 -8.77
CA GLY A 37 10.11 -60.96 -8.60
C GLY A 37 10.91 -62.20 -8.12
N ALA A 38 10.41 -62.95 -7.14
CA ALA A 38 11.13 -64.00 -6.36
C ALA A 38 11.78 -65.17 -7.14
N SER A 39 12.85 -65.80 -6.61
CA SER A 39 12.92 -67.26 -6.27
C SER A 39 14.30 -67.82 -5.83
N GLU A 40 14.25 -68.75 -4.86
CA GLU A 40 15.04 -69.97 -4.58
C GLU A 40 16.60 -70.08 -4.54
N LEU A 41 17.09 -70.24 -3.31
CA LEU A 41 17.84 -71.41 -2.77
C LEU A 41 18.97 -72.10 -3.57
N LYS A 42 20.17 -72.15 -2.94
CA LYS A 42 20.93 -73.41 -2.79
C LYS A 42 21.82 -73.43 -1.54
N HIS A 43 22.07 -74.65 -1.05
CA HIS A 43 22.47 -74.96 0.32
C HIS A 43 23.95 -75.40 0.38
N CYS A 44 24.68 -75.04 1.44
CA CYS A 44 25.87 -75.80 1.87
C CYS A 44 26.04 -75.71 3.40
N LYS A 45 26.35 -76.84 4.05
CA LYS A 45 26.34 -77.00 5.52
C LYS A 45 27.76 -77.15 6.06
N ASN A 46 28.08 -76.49 7.19
CA ASN A 46 28.63 -77.14 8.39
C ASN A 46 28.77 -76.16 9.60
N PRO A 47 29.01 -76.65 10.84
CA PRO A 47 28.26 -76.13 11.99
C PRO A 47 28.98 -75.16 12.95
N ARG A 48 28.17 -74.29 13.55
CA ARG A 48 28.19 -73.79 14.94
C ARG A 48 29.56 -73.50 15.58
N VAL A 49 29.92 -72.21 15.57
CA VAL A 49 30.50 -71.55 16.75
C VAL A 49 29.56 -70.40 17.14
N ALA A 50 28.95 -70.49 18.33
CA ALA A 50 27.97 -69.52 18.80
C ALA A 50 28.65 -68.33 19.50
N VAL A 51 29.18 -67.38 18.74
CA VAL A 51 29.65 -66.10 19.28
C VAL A 51 28.44 -65.15 19.40
N LYS A 52 28.10 -64.74 20.64
CA LYS A 52 27.15 -63.64 20.89
C LYS A 52 27.79 -62.32 20.43
N VAL A 53 27.58 -61.94 19.18
CA VAL A 53 27.82 -60.56 18.73
C VAL A 53 26.63 -59.71 19.17
N PRO A 54 26.81 -58.63 19.94
CA PRO A 54 25.72 -57.75 20.30
C PRO A 54 25.17 -57.06 19.05
N SER A 55 23.85 -56.92 18.97
CA SER A 55 23.18 -56.24 17.86
C SER A 55 23.50 -54.75 17.89
N PHE A 56 24.44 -54.32 17.03
CA PHE A 56 24.64 -52.91 16.72
C PHE A 56 23.38 -52.35 16.07
N LYS A 57 22.53 -51.70 16.88
CA LYS A 57 21.53 -50.77 16.37
C LYS A 57 22.28 -49.58 15.77
N VAL A 58 22.35 -49.51 14.45
CA VAL A 58 22.72 -48.27 13.75
C VAL A 58 21.59 -47.28 13.96
N ALA A 59 21.65 -46.53 15.05
CA ALA A 59 20.84 -45.34 15.23
C ALA A 59 21.39 -44.27 14.27
N ALA A 60 20.76 -44.14 13.10
CA ALA A 60 21.00 -43.01 12.22
C ALA A 60 20.52 -41.74 12.95
N SER A 61 21.45 -41.09 13.66
CA SER A 61 21.23 -39.73 14.14
C SER A 61 21.13 -38.84 12.91
N VAL A 62 19.89 -38.55 12.50
CA VAL A 62 19.61 -37.45 11.59
C VAL A 62 19.89 -36.19 12.40
N ALA A 63 21.16 -35.77 12.40
CA ALA A 63 21.54 -34.44 12.79
C ALA A 63 20.87 -33.49 11.80
N THR A 64 19.67 -33.05 12.15
CA THR A 64 19.04 -31.88 11.55
C THR A 64 19.92 -30.69 11.91
N ALA A 65 20.93 -30.45 11.07
CA ALA A 65 21.65 -29.20 11.04
C ALA A 65 20.64 -28.13 10.59
N GLU A 66 19.88 -27.61 11.56
CA GLU A 66 19.09 -26.41 11.37
C GLU A 66 20.03 -25.32 10.89
N LYS A 67 19.94 -25.02 9.61
CA LYS A 67 20.64 -23.90 8.99
C LYS A 67 20.09 -22.65 9.67
N PRO A 68 20.88 -21.94 10.51
CA PRO A 68 20.33 -20.81 11.25
C PRO A 68 19.93 -19.74 10.25
N SER A 69 18.61 -19.58 10.08
CA SER A 69 18.07 -18.48 9.32
C SER A 69 18.39 -17.22 10.12
N LYS A 70 19.37 -16.43 9.65
CA LYS A 70 19.70 -15.12 10.22
C LYS A 70 18.60 -14.10 9.87
N VAL A 71 17.39 -14.37 10.33
CA VAL A 71 16.38 -13.33 10.52
C VAL A 71 16.91 -12.44 11.65
N PRO A 72 16.98 -11.12 11.49
CA PRO A 72 17.34 -10.24 12.60
C PRO A 72 16.25 -10.33 13.67
N GLU A 73 16.61 -10.89 14.83
CA GLU A 73 15.75 -11.00 16.00
C GLU A 73 15.89 -9.77 16.88
N ILE A 74 14.77 -9.28 17.43
CA ILE A 74 14.74 -8.20 18.42
C ILE A 74 14.08 -8.76 19.68
N VAL A 75 14.88 -9.03 20.71
CA VAL A 75 14.39 -9.51 22.00
C VAL A 75 14.07 -8.31 22.89
N LEU A 76 12.78 -8.03 23.08
CA LEU A 76 12.30 -7.01 24.01
C LEU A 76 12.28 -7.57 25.43
N GLN A 77 13.12 -7.02 26.31
CA GLN A 77 13.05 -7.31 27.75
C GLN A 77 11.76 -6.70 28.36
N PRO A 78 11.18 -7.30 29.41
CA PRO A 78 9.98 -6.76 30.06
C PRO A 78 10.17 -5.31 30.53
N ILE A 79 9.38 -4.39 29.95
CA ILE A 79 9.39 -2.97 30.30
C ILE A 79 8.46 -2.75 31.49
N LYS A 80 8.97 -2.16 32.58
CA LYS A 80 8.20 -1.92 33.81
C LYS A 80 7.20 -0.77 33.68
N GLU A 81 7.58 0.30 33.00
CA GLU A 81 6.80 1.53 32.84
C GLU A 81 7.12 2.17 31.48
N ILE A 82 6.11 2.70 30.80
CA ILE A 82 6.25 3.48 29.57
C ILE A 82 5.66 4.88 29.82
N SER A 83 6.54 5.86 30.02
CA SER A 83 6.21 7.25 30.27
C SER A 83 7.11 8.20 29.47
N GLY A 84 6.57 9.35 29.03
CA GLY A 84 7.33 10.38 28.31
C GLY A 84 6.52 11.13 27.25
N THR A 85 7.23 11.82 26.33
CA THR A 85 6.64 12.51 25.18
C THR A 85 7.13 11.90 23.88
N VAL A 86 6.24 11.71 22.90
CA VAL A 86 6.57 11.24 21.55
C VAL A 86 5.96 12.16 20.50
N THR A 87 6.82 12.72 19.64
CA THR A 87 6.39 13.46 18.46
C THR A 87 6.21 12.50 17.29
N LEU A 88 5.02 12.45 16.72
CA LEU A 88 4.72 11.53 15.62
C LEU A 88 5.30 12.03 14.28
N PRO A 89 5.88 11.16 13.45
CA PRO A 89 6.12 11.49 12.05
C PRO A 89 4.79 11.58 11.30
N GLY A 90 4.75 12.34 10.20
CA GLY A 90 3.56 12.49 9.37
C GLY A 90 2.95 11.14 8.95
N SER A 91 1.63 11.10 8.85
CA SER A 91 0.89 9.90 8.48
C SER A 91 1.19 9.49 7.03
N LYS A 92 1.55 8.22 6.83
CA LYS A 92 1.84 7.64 5.50
C LYS A 92 0.67 7.77 4.53
N SER A 93 -0.52 7.38 5.01
CA SER A 93 -1.73 7.40 4.20
C SER A 93 -2.20 8.82 3.91
N LEU A 94 -2.07 9.74 4.88
CA LEU A 94 -2.37 11.15 4.68
C LEU A 94 -1.38 11.81 3.72
N SER A 95 -0.07 11.55 3.84
CA SER A 95 0.96 12.04 2.91
C SER A 95 0.58 11.74 1.46
N ASN A 96 0.26 10.48 1.16
CA ASN A 96 -0.12 10.05 -0.18
C ASN A 96 -1.47 10.64 -0.64
N ARG A 97 -2.44 10.82 0.26
CA ARG A 97 -3.71 11.49 -0.08
C ARG A 97 -3.52 12.98 -0.38
N VAL A 98 -2.75 13.69 0.43
CA VAL A 98 -2.47 15.13 0.25
C VAL A 98 -1.68 15.37 -1.03
N LEU A 99 -0.63 14.57 -1.30
CA LEU A 99 0.14 14.67 -2.54
C LEU A 99 -0.73 14.46 -3.78
N LEU A 100 -1.64 13.47 -3.76
CA LEU A 100 -2.53 13.21 -4.89
C LEU A 100 -3.57 14.33 -5.08
N LEU A 101 -4.15 14.86 -4.01
CA LEU A 101 -5.12 15.96 -4.13
C LEU A 101 -4.46 17.28 -4.53
N ALA A 102 -3.25 17.56 -4.04
CA ALA A 102 -2.42 18.66 -4.51
C ALA A 102 -2.15 18.54 -6.01
N ALA A 103 -1.73 17.35 -6.47
CA ALA A 103 -1.49 17.05 -7.88
C ALA A 103 -2.74 17.22 -8.75
N LEU A 104 -3.92 16.85 -8.26
CA LEU A 104 -5.18 16.97 -9.01
C LEU A 104 -5.79 18.39 -8.98
N SER A 105 -5.29 19.30 -8.13
CA SER A 105 -5.88 20.62 -7.90
C SER A 105 -5.56 21.67 -8.97
N GLU A 106 -6.37 22.74 -9.01
CA GLU A 106 -5.98 24.03 -9.63
C GLU A 106 -5.02 24.78 -8.68
N GLY A 107 -3.81 25.07 -9.15
CA GLY A 107 -2.80 25.89 -8.46
C GLY A 107 -1.67 25.09 -7.80
N THR A 108 -0.76 25.80 -7.10
CA THR A 108 0.40 25.20 -6.43
C THR A 108 0.12 24.98 -4.95
N THR A 109 0.46 23.80 -4.43
CA THR A 109 0.32 23.45 -3.00
C THR A 109 1.69 23.17 -2.38
N VAL A 110 2.00 23.83 -1.27
CA VAL A 110 3.11 23.45 -0.39
C VAL A 110 2.60 22.40 0.61
N VAL A 111 3.26 21.24 0.67
CA VAL A 111 2.89 20.12 1.54
C VAL A 111 3.98 19.91 2.60
N ASP A 112 3.64 20.20 3.85
CA ASP A 112 4.53 20.15 5.01
C ASP A 112 4.41 18.84 5.81
N ASN A 113 5.50 18.46 6.51
CA ASN A 113 5.62 17.28 7.37
C ASN A 113 5.35 15.92 6.67
N LEU A 114 5.76 15.79 5.40
CA LEU A 114 5.69 14.53 4.68
C LEU A 114 6.46 13.41 5.37
N LEU A 115 5.90 12.20 5.33
CA LEU A 115 6.61 11.02 5.82
C LEU A 115 7.75 10.64 4.87
N ASN A 116 8.99 10.76 5.33
CA ASN A 116 10.14 10.20 4.62
C ASN A 116 10.07 8.66 4.63
N SER A 117 9.47 8.09 3.58
CA SER A 117 9.29 6.65 3.42
C SER A 117 9.15 6.27 1.94
N ASP A 118 9.51 5.04 1.60
CA ASP A 118 9.41 4.49 0.24
C ASP A 118 8.03 4.71 -0.39
N ASP A 119 6.94 4.51 0.38
CA ASP A 119 5.57 4.74 -0.09
C ASP A 119 5.35 6.16 -0.66
N VAL A 120 5.96 7.17 -0.04
CA VAL A 120 5.87 8.58 -0.42
C VAL A 120 6.83 8.87 -1.58
N HIS A 121 8.05 8.31 -1.55
CA HIS A 121 9.00 8.44 -2.66
C HIS A 121 8.45 7.85 -3.96
N TYR A 122 7.76 6.71 -3.90
CA TYR A 122 7.07 6.12 -5.05
C TYR A 122 5.87 6.96 -5.52
N MET A 123 5.10 7.57 -4.63
CA MET A 123 4.03 8.52 -5.00
C MET A 123 4.60 9.73 -5.74
N ILE A 124 5.62 10.40 -5.18
CA ILE A 124 6.27 11.56 -5.81
C ILE A 124 6.89 11.19 -7.16
N GLY A 125 7.54 10.02 -7.25
CA GLY A 125 8.08 9.49 -8.51
C GLY A 125 7.00 9.27 -9.56
N ALA A 126 5.85 8.71 -9.18
CA ALA A 126 4.72 8.49 -10.10
C ALA A 126 4.06 9.81 -10.54
N LEU A 127 3.95 10.81 -9.66
CA LEU A 127 3.47 12.15 -10.04
C LEU A 127 4.40 12.83 -11.05
N ARG A 128 5.73 12.72 -10.87
CA ARG A 128 6.71 13.19 -11.87
C ARG A 128 6.60 12.41 -13.19
N ALA A 129 6.39 11.10 -13.14
CA ALA A 129 6.17 10.26 -14.34
C ALA A 129 4.83 10.57 -15.06
N LEU A 130 3.83 11.10 -14.34
CA LEU A 130 2.60 11.67 -14.90
C LEU A 130 2.78 13.10 -15.46
N GLY A 131 4.00 13.65 -15.39
CA GLY A 131 4.38 14.93 -15.99
C GLY A 131 4.13 16.16 -15.12
N LEU A 132 3.85 16.01 -13.82
CA LEU A 132 3.70 17.16 -12.91
C LEU A 132 5.07 17.67 -12.43
N ASN A 133 5.18 18.99 -12.23
CA ASN A 133 6.28 19.54 -11.46
C ASN A 133 6.06 19.26 -9.96
N VAL A 134 7.01 18.54 -9.35
CA VAL A 134 7.01 18.22 -7.92
C VAL A 134 8.42 18.39 -7.38
N GLU A 135 8.65 19.45 -6.63
CA GLU A 135 9.90 19.71 -5.92
C GLU A 135 9.80 19.09 -4.52
N GLU A 136 10.87 18.45 -4.03
CA GLU A 136 10.87 17.77 -2.73
C GLU A 136 12.15 18.11 -1.95
N ASP A 137 11.99 18.63 -0.74
CA ASP A 137 13.08 18.79 0.23
C ASP A 137 12.88 17.85 1.43
N LYS A 138 13.65 16.75 1.42
CA LYS A 138 13.64 15.72 2.47
C LYS A 138 14.23 16.19 3.79
N SER A 139 15.02 17.27 3.81
CA SER A 139 15.63 17.81 5.04
C SER A 139 14.60 18.51 5.92
N ILE A 140 13.67 19.25 5.32
CA ILE A 140 12.55 19.92 6.00
C ILE A 140 11.22 19.16 5.89
N LYS A 141 11.21 17.98 5.23
CA LYS A 141 10.04 17.13 4.99
C LYS A 141 8.91 17.85 4.23
N GLN A 142 9.28 18.61 3.20
CA GLN A 142 8.34 19.43 2.41
C GLN A 142 8.35 18.99 0.94
N ALA A 143 7.21 19.13 0.26
CA ALA A 143 7.16 19.14 -1.19
C ALA A 143 6.33 20.32 -1.71
N ILE A 144 6.70 20.85 -2.88
CA ILE A 144 5.92 21.83 -3.63
C ILE A 144 5.36 21.11 -4.85
N VAL A 145 4.02 21.09 -4.96
CA VAL A 145 3.30 20.36 -6.01
C VAL A 145 2.53 21.36 -6.85
N GLU A 146 2.86 21.46 -8.14
CA GLU A 146 2.05 22.19 -9.12
C GLU A 146 0.91 21.29 -9.60
N GLY A 147 -0.34 21.69 -9.30
CA GLY A 147 -1.52 20.91 -9.63
C GLY A 147 -1.92 20.98 -11.11
N CYS A 148 -2.42 19.87 -11.64
CA CYS A 148 -2.76 19.69 -13.05
C CYS A 148 -4.20 20.08 -13.44
N ALA A 149 -4.98 20.65 -12.52
CA ALA A 149 -6.38 21.03 -12.72
C ALA A 149 -7.29 19.88 -13.22
N GLY A 150 -7.09 18.68 -12.68
CA GLY A 150 -7.94 17.51 -12.95
C GLY A 150 -7.59 16.67 -14.18
N GLN A 151 -6.52 16.98 -14.92
CA GLN A 151 -6.02 16.12 -16.02
C GLN A 151 -4.50 16.02 -16.02
N PHE A 152 -3.97 14.81 -15.88
CA PHE A 152 -2.52 14.57 -15.84
C PHE A 152 -1.84 14.99 -17.16
N PRO A 153 -0.70 15.73 -17.13
CA PRO A 153 -0.05 16.26 -18.33
C PRO A 153 0.26 15.22 -19.41
N VAL A 154 0.78 14.03 -19.05
CA VAL A 154 1.07 12.97 -20.03
C VAL A 154 -0.17 12.51 -20.82
N GLY A 155 -1.36 12.59 -20.22
CA GLY A 155 -2.64 12.24 -20.83
C GLY A 155 -3.14 13.21 -21.91
N LYS A 156 -2.38 14.28 -22.19
CA LYS A 156 -2.64 15.25 -23.27
C LYS A 156 -1.77 14.99 -24.52
N GLU A 157 -0.63 14.33 -24.36
CA GLU A 157 0.42 14.27 -25.39
C GLU A 157 0.92 12.84 -25.70
N SER A 158 0.68 11.85 -24.83
CA SER A 158 1.24 10.51 -25.02
C SER A 158 0.61 9.75 -26.19
N ARG A 159 1.49 9.14 -27.00
CA ARG A 159 1.13 8.08 -27.98
C ARG A 159 1.47 6.68 -27.46
N ASP A 160 2.23 6.59 -26.36
CA ASP A 160 2.80 5.36 -25.82
C ASP A 160 2.24 5.03 -24.42
N GLU A 161 2.48 3.81 -23.95
CA GLU A 161 2.05 3.33 -22.64
C GLU A 161 2.88 3.94 -21.50
N VAL A 162 2.21 4.53 -20.51
CA VAL A 162 2.84 5.18 -19.35
C VAL A 162 2.99 4.17 -18.20
N GLN A 163 4.24 3.87 -17.81
CA GLN A 163 4.51 2.90 -16.74
C GLN A 163 4.80 3.60 -15.41
N LEU A 164 4.04 3.23 -14.37
CA LEU A 164 4.14 3.76 -13.01
C LEU A 164 4.56 2.65 -12.05
N PHE A 165 5.83 2.67 -11.63
CA PHE A 165 6.35 1.72 -10.64
C PHE A 165 6.17 2.24 -9.22
N LEU A 166 5.36 1.53 -8.43
CA LEU A 166 4.94 1.94 -7.09
C LEU A 166 5.50 1.03 -5.98
N GLY A 167 6.56 0.27 -6.26
CA GLY A 167 7.27 -0.54 -5.27
C GLY A 167 6.35 -1.45 -4.45
N ASN A 168 6.26 -1.24 -3.14
CA ASN A 168 5.29 -1.89 -2.25
C ASN A 168 4.29 -0.88 -1.63
N ALA A 169 4.09 0.27 -2.29
CA ALA A 169 3.32 1.41 -1.81
C ALA A 169 1.80 1.22 -1.94
N GLY A 170 1.21 0.33 -1.13
CA GLY A 170 -0.22 -0.01 -1.23
C GLY A 170 -1.17 1.18 -1.00
N THR A 171 -0.69 2.21 -0.29
CA THR A 171 -1.41 3.47 -0.04
C THR A 171 -1.31 4.48 -1.19
N ALA A 172 -0.36 4.30 -2.12
CA ALA A 172 -0.25 5.07 -3.36
C ALA A 172 -0.92 4.37 -4.54
N MET A 173 -0.71 3.05 -4.67
CA MET A 173 -1.27 2.19 -5.72
C MET A 173 -2.78 2.40 -5.91
N ARG A 174 -3.59 2.21 -4.86
CA ARG A 174 -5.06 2.24 -4.98
C ARG A 174 -5.60 3.62 -5.37
N PRO A 175 -5.22 4.74 -4.71
CA PRO A 175 -5.66 6.07 -5.14
C PRO A 175 -5.16 6.45 -6.54
N LEU A 176 -3.91 6.10 -6.92
CA LEU A 176 -3.40 6.36 -8.26
C LEU A 176 -4.13 5.57 -9.34
N THR A 177 -4.50 4.30 -9.11
CA THR A 177 -5.33 3.53 -10.05
C THR A 177 -6.60 4.30 -10.40
N ALA A 178 -7.37 4.72 -9.39
CA ALA A 178 -8.62 5.43 -9.60
C ALA A 178 -8.41 6.83 -10.21
N ALA A 179 -7.42 7.58 -9.74
CA ALA A 179 -7.12 8.91 -10.24
C ALA A 179 -6.64 8.88 -11.70
N VAL A 180 -5.82 7.92 -12.11
CA VAL A 180 -5.38 7.76 -13.50
C VAL A 180 -6.56 7.35 -14.40
N THR A 181 -7.49 6.53 -13.92
CA THR A 181 -8.72 6.23 -14.67
C THR A 181 -9.58 7.48 -14.91
N ALA A 182 -9.69 8.40 -13.94
CA ALA A 182 -10.51 9.60 -14.07
C ALA A 182 -9.80 10.76 -14.79
N ALA A 183 -8.51 11.00 -14.50
CA ALA A 183 -7.74 12.16 -14.93
C ALA A 183 -6.67 11.85 -16.00
N GLY A 184 -6.54 10.59 -16.44
CA GLY A 184 -5.50 10.14 -17.36
C GLY A 184 -5.69 10.50 -18.84
N GLY A 185 -6.74 11.25 -19.20
CA GLY A 185 -6.99 11.64 -20.59
C GLY A 185 -7.23 10.45 -21.52
N ASN A 186 -6.55 10.41 -22.67
CA ASN A 186 -6.70 9.38 -23.71
C ASN A 186 -5.38 8.60 -23.89
N SER A 187 -4.95 7.87 -22.87
CA SER A 187 -3.66 7.15 -22.88
C SER A 187 -3.74 5.81 -22.14
N SER A 188 -2.81 4.89 -22.44
CA SER A 188 -2.67 3.64 -21.68
C SER A 188 -1.68 3.79 -20.53
N TYR A 189 -1.94 3.10 -19.42
CA TYR A 189 -1.13 3.11 -18.22
C TYR A 189 -0.94 1.70 -17.64
N ILE A 190 0.26 1.38 -17.17
CA ILE A 190 0.51 0.22 -16.30
C ILE A 190 0.97 0.70 -14.92
N LEU A 191 0.27 0.26 -13.88
CA LEU A 191 0.67 0.45 -12.48
C LEU A 191 1.17 -0.89 -11.93
N ASP A 192 2.45 -0.96 -11.59
CA ASP A 192 3.12 -2.18 -11.10
C ASP A 192 3.94 -1.91 -9.83
N GLY A 193 4.53 -2.96 -9.25
CA GLY A 193 5.44 -2.90 -8.12
C GLY A 193 6.34 -4.12 -8.02
N VAL A 194 6.93 -4.30 -6.83
CA VAL A 194 7.73 -5.48 -6.49
C VAL A 194 6.84 -6.74 -6.43
N PRO A 195 7.38 -7.98 -6.45
CA PRO A 195 6.57 -9.20 -6.37
C PRO A 195 5.54 -9.20 -5.22
N ARG A 196 5.91 -8.68 -4.04
CA ARG A 196 4.99 -8.56 -2.89
C ARG A 196 3.79 -7.62 -3.13
N MET A 197 3.89 -6.66 -4.06
CA MET A 197 2.74 -5.87 -4.51
C MET A 197 1.78 -6.69 -5.37
N ARG A 198 2.31 -7.60 -6.20
CA ARG A 198 1.52 -8.48 -7.09
C ARG A 198 0.77 -9.60 -6.34
N GLU A 199 0.95 -9.66 -5.03
CA GLU A 199 0.22 -10.51 -4.08
C GLU A 199 -0.78 -9.72 -3.23
N ARG A 200 -0.89 -8.39 -3.42
CA ARG A 200 -1.78 -7.53 -2.66
C ARG A 200 -3.06 -7.27 -3.45
N PRO A 201 -4.25 -7.57 -2.90
CA PRO A 201 -5.50 -7.43 -3.64
C PRO A 201 -5.79 -5.98 -4.02
N ILE A 202 -6.34 -5.84 -5.22
CA ILE A 202 -6.92 -4.61 -5.78
C ILE A 202 -8.19 -4.88 -6.62
N GLY A 203 -8.56 -6.14 -6.83
CA GLY A 203 -9.68 -6.56 -7.69
C GLY A 203 -11.02 -5.88 -7.39
N ASP A 204 -11.35 -5.58 -6.13
CA ASP A 204 -12.60 -4.89 -5.79
C ASP A 204 -12.63 -3.44 -6.30
N LEU A 205 -11.48 -2.74 -6.27
CA LEU A 205 -11.35 -1.40 -6.85
C LEU A 205 -11.46 -1.46 -8.38
N VAL A 206 -10.79 -2.42 -9.01
CA VAL A 206 -10.88 -2.64 -10.47
C VAL A 206 -12.33 -2.96 -10.87
N THR A 207 -13.01 -3.83 -10.13
CA THR A 207 -14.42 -4.17 -10.33
C THR A 207 -15.33 -2.97 -10.09
N GLY A 208 -15.01 -2.11 -9.12
CA GLY A 208 -15.71 -0.84 -8.87
C GLY A 208 -15.57 0.14 -10.04
N LEU A 209 -14.35 0.33 -10.54
CA LEU A 209 -14.08 1.19 -11.70
C LEU A 209 -14.75 0.67 -12.97
N LYS A 210 -14.77 -0.66 -13.20
CA LYS A 210 -15.51 -1.28 -14.32
C LYS A 210 -17.02 -1.01 -14.25
N GLN A 211 -17.63 -1.04 -13.06
CA GLN A 211 -19.05 -0.68 -12.90
C GLN A 211 -19.34 0.78 -13.33
N LEU A 212 -18.36 1.66 -13.15
CA LEU A 212 -18.40 3.07 -13.58
C LEU A 212 -17.96 3.29 -15.05
N GLY A 213 -17.86 2.22 -15.84
CA GLY A 213 -17.56 2.26 -17.28
C GLY A 213 -16.08 2.34 -17.65
N ALA A 214 -15.16 2.13 -16.70
CA ALA A 214 -13.73 2.15 -16.99
C ALA A 214 -13.21 0.89 -17.70
N ASP A 215 -12.23 1.08 -18.58
CA ASP A 215 -11.43 0.01 -19.18
C ASP A 215 -10.14 -0.15 -18.36
N VAL A 216 -10.19 -1.06 -17.38
CA VAL A 216 -9.13 -1.30 -16.40
C VAL A 216 -9.12 -2.76 -15.97
N ASP A 217 -7.95 -3.38 -15.93
CA ASP A 217 -7.81 -4.81 -15.61
C ASP A 217 -6.51 -5.17 -14.88
N CYS A 218 -6.60 -6.19 -14.01
CA CYS A 218 -5.42 -6.90 -13.49
C CYS A 218 -4.98 -7.92 -14.55
N PHE A 219 -4.15 -7.52 -15.52
CA PHE A 219 -3.92 -8.30 -16.74
C PHE A 219 -3.20 -9.65 -16.54
N LEU A 220 -2.67 -9.93 -15.35
CA LEU A 220 -2.17 -11.26 -14.97
C LEU A 220 -3.27 -12.21 -14.45
N GLY A 221 -4.52 -11.76 -14.34
CA GLY A 221 -5.66 -12.58 -13.89
C GLY A 221 -5.69 -12.88 -12.38
N THR A 222 -4.87 -12.21 -11.57
CA THR A 222 -4.66 -12.52 -10.14
C THR A 222 -5.48 -11.66 -9.16
N ASN A 223 -6.32 -10.74 -9.65
CA ASN A 223 -7.00 -9.69 -8.85
C ASN A 223 -6.05 -8.81 -8.02
N CYS A 224 -4.77 -8.80 -8.40
CA CYS A 224 -3.68 -8.04 -7.81
C CYS A 224 -2.92 -7.30 -8.93
N PRO A 225 -2.10 -6.28 -8.62
CA PRO A 225 -1.22 -5.65 -9.60
C PRO A 225 -0.32 -6.67 -10.36
N PRO A 226 0.16 -6.35 -11.57
CA PRO A 226 0.04 -5.06 -12.24
C PRO A 226 -1.37 -4.78 -12.78
N VAL A 227 -1.76 -3.50 -12.76
CA VAL A 227 -3.04 -3.02 -13.29
C VAL A 227 -2.78 -2.25 -14.58
N HIS A 228 -3.47 -2.62 -15.65
CA HIS A 228 -3.48 -1.90 -16.92
C HIS A 228 -4.77 -1.07 -17.04
N ILE A 229 -4.67 0.17 -17.49
CA ILE A 229 -5.78 1.12 -17.64
C ILE A 229 -5.73 1.71 -19.05
N ASN A 230 -6.78 1.54 -19.83
CA ASN A 230 -7.00 2.28 -21.07
C ASN A 230 -7.88 3.50 -20.76
N ALA A 231 -7.29 4.66 -20.49
CA ALA A 231 -8.07 5.88 -20.23
C ALA A 231 -8.72 6.38 -21.54
N LYS A 232 -10.02 6.71 -21.49
CA LYS A 232 -10.85 7.07 -22.66
C LYS A 232 -11.52 8.44 -22.51
N GLY A 233 -10.76 9.43 -22.04
CA GLY A 233 -11.18 10.82 -21.91
C GLY A 233 -11.83 11.18 -20.57
N GLY A 234 -11.93 10.22 -19.65
CA GLY A 234 -12.45 10.40 -18.29
C GLY A 234 -13.18 9.16 -17.79
N LEU A 235 -13.59 9.19 -16.52
CA LEU A 235 -14.46 8.17 -15.92
C LEU A 235 -15.94 8.52 -16.23
N PRO A 236 -16.72 7.66 -16.91
CA PRO A 236 -18.11 7.99 -17.26
C PRO A 236 -19.03 8.32 -16.09
N GLY A 237 -18.88 7.62 -14.96
CA GLY A 237 -19.73 7.79 -13.77
C GLY A 237 -20.79 6.70 -13.64
N GLY A 238 -21.88 6.98 -12.92
CA GLY A 238 -22.98 6.03 -12.68
C GLY A 238 -22.95 5.38 -11.29
N LYS A 239 -23.47 4.16 -11.18
CA LYS A 239 -23.63 3.46 -9.90
C LYS A 239 -22.58 2.38 -9.69
N VAL A 240 -22.02 2.29 -8.50
CA VAL A 240 -21.06 1.25 -8.10
C VAL A 240 -21.43 0.64 -6.75
N LYS A 241 -21.43 -0.69 -6.67
CA LYS A 241 -21.58 -1.45 -5.42
C LYS A 241 -20.21 -1.90 -4.91
N LEU A 242 -19.97 -1.71 -3.62
CA LEU A 242 -18.70 -2.02 -2.96
C LEU A 242 -18.91 -2.61 -1.56
N SER A 243 -18.08 -3.57 -1.15
CA SER A 243 -18.08 -4.08 0.22
C SER A 243 -17.28 -3.16 1.15
N GLY A 244 -17.94 -2.65 2.19
CA GLY A 244 -17.35 -1.85 3.26
C GLY A 244 -16.64 -2.69 4.33
N SER A 245 -16.79 -4.02 4.30
CA SER A 245 -16.06 -4.94 5.17
C SER A 245 -14.66 -5.32 4.67
N ILE A 246 -14.37 -5.20 3.36
CA ILE A 246 -13.05 -5.59 2.80
C ILE A 246 -12.00 -4.47 2.94
N SER A 247 -12.24 -3.26 2.39
CA SER A 247 -11.26 -2.16 2.52
C SER A 247 -11.82 -0.76 2.25
N SER A 248 -11.67 0.13 3.23
CA SER A 248 -11.86 1.58 3.04
C SER A 248 -10.87 2.21 2.06
N GLN A 249 -9.77 1.54 1.70
CA GLN A 249 -8.81 2.07 0.73
C GLN A 249 -9.40 2.12 -0.69
N TYR A 250 -10.29 1.18 -1.04
CA TYR A 250 -10.98 1.17 -2.32
C TYR A 250 -12.05 2.27 -2.38
N LEU A 251 -12.87 2.37 -1.33
CA LEU A 251 -13.84 3.45 -1.18
C LEU A 251 -13.16 4.82 -1.21
N THR A 252 -12.06 5.00 -0.49
CA THR A 252 -11.24 6.22 -0.52
C THR A 252 -10.75 6.55 -1.93
N ALA A 253 -10.22 5.57 -2.67
CA ALA A 253 -9.72 5.77 -4.02
C ALA A 253 -10.83 6.21 -4.98
N LEU A 254 -12.01 5.56 -4.92
CA LEU A 254 -13.18 5.97 -5.70
C LEU A 254 -13.66 7.38 -5.31
N LEU A 255 -13.79 7.68 -4.01
CA LEU A 255 -14.20 9.00 -3.52
C LEU A 255 -13.28 10.13 -3.98
N MET A 256 -11.96 9.90 -4.02
CA MET A 256 -10.99 10.91 -4.48
C MET A 256 -10.98 11.10 -6.01
N ALA A 257 -11.40 10.09 -6.78
CA ALA A 257 -11.41 10.15 -8.25
C ALA A 257 -12.77 10.59 -8.82
N ALA A 258 -13.88 10.22 -8.18
CA ALA A 258 -15.24 10.51 -8.61
C ALA A 258 -15.57 12.00 -8.88
N PRO A 259 -15.01 13.00 -8.16
CA PRO A 259 -15.25 14.41 -8.47
C PRO A 259 -14.83 14.80 -9.90
N LEU A 260 -13.83 14.09 -10.45
CA LEU A 260 -13.27 14.30 -11.79
C LEU A 260 -13.98 13.47 -12.88
N SER A 261 -15.03 12.72 -12.53
CA SER A 261 -15.81 11.96 -13.50
C SER A 261 -16.66 12.86 -14.40
N LEU A 262 -17.02 12.34 -15.57
CA LEU A 262 -17.82 13.02 -16.59
C LEU A 262 -19.31 13.16 -16.18
N GLY A 263 -19.79 12.29 -15.30
CA GLY A 263 -21.14 12.30 -14.74
C GLY A 263 -21.16 11.76 -13.32
N ASP A 264 -22.20 12.09 -12.55
CA ASP A 264 -22.32 11.79 -11.13
C ASP A 264 -22.05 10.31 -10.77
N VAL A 265 -21.41 10.09 -9.62
CA VAL A 265 -21.08 8.76 -9.08
C VAL A 265 -21.88 8.51 -7.81
N GLU A 266 -22.65 7.42 -7.80
CA GLU A 266 -23.35 6.90 -6.62
C GLU A 266 -22.68 5.61 -6.15
N ILE A 267 -22.13 5.62 -4.94
CA ILE A 267 -21.47 4.47 -4.31
C ILE A 267 -22.42 3.87 -3.27
N GLU A 268 -22.81 2.61 -3.45
CA GLU A 268 -23.61 1.83 -2.51
C GLU A 268 -22.71 0.83 -1.77
N ILE A 269 -22.74 0.87 -0.43
CA ILE A 269 -22.06 -0.09 0.42
C ILE A 269 -23.02 -1.24 0.73
N ILE A 270 -22.68 -2.44 0.25
CA ILE A 270 -23.58 -3.61 0.30
C ILE A 270 -23.58 -4.36 1.64
N ASP A 271 -22.69 -3.98 2.56
CA ASP A 271 -22.53 -4.56 3.89
C ASP A 271 -22.15 -3.47 4.91
N LYS A 272 -21.59 -3.86 6.06
CA LYS A 272 -21.18 -2.89 7.09
C LYS A 272 -19.83 -2.26 6.76
N LEU A 273 -19.82 -0.93 6.56
CA LEU A 273 -18.58 -0.15 6.53
C LEU A 273 -17.85 -0.21 7.88
N ILE A 274 -16.69 -0.89 7.93
CA ILE A 274 -15.91 -1.06 9.17
C ILE A 274 -15.08 0.17 9.51
N SER A 275 -14.57 0.88 8.49
CA SER A 275 -13.52 1.88 8.63
C SER A 275 -14.01 3.31 8.37
N ILE A 276 -15.11 3.70 9.01
CA ILE A 276 -15.71 5.04 8.91
C ILE A 276 -14.69 6.17 9.17
N PRO A 277 -13.83 6.14 10.22
CA PRO A 277 -12.88 7.25 10.47
C PRO A 277 -11.91 7.53 9.31
N TYR A 278 -11.51 6.49 8.56
CA TYR A 278 -10.66 6.66 7.38
C TYR A 278 -11.38 7.29 6.19
N VAL A 279 -12.71 7.17 6.13
CA VAL A 279 -13.58 7.80 5.13
C VAL A 279 -13.89 9.23 5.55
N GLU A 280 -14.26 9.47 6.80
CA GLU A 280 -14.40 10.82 7.39
C GLU A 280 -13.16 11.68 7.13
N MET A 281 -11.95 11.14 7.39
CA MET A 281 -10.69 11.81 7.07
C MET A 281 -10.57 12.15 5.57
N THR A 282 -10.98 11.24 4.68
CA THR A 282 -10.96 11.49 3.23
C THR A 282 -11.91 12.63 2.86
N LEU A 283 -13.14 12.62 3.37
CA LEU A 283 -14.16 13.62 3.04
C LEU A 283 -13.74 15.02 3.52
N LYS A 284 -13.30 15.15 4.78
CA LYS A 284 -12.77 16.42 5.31
C LYS A 284 -11.56 16.92 4.52
N LEU A 285 -10.70 16.02 4.04
CA LEU A 285 -9.56 16.39 3.23
C LEU A 285 -9.98 16.86 1.83
N MET A 286 -10.95 16.19 1.19
CA MET A 286 -11.53 16.62 -0.09
C MET A 286 -12.20 18.01 0.04
N GLU A 287 -12.91 18.24 1.14
CA GLU A 287 -13.54 19.53 1.47
C GLU A 287 -12.49 20.65 1.62
N ARG A 288 -11.35 20.37 2.27
CA ARG A 288 -10.20 21.30 2.33
C ARG A 288 -9.61 21.62 0.96
N PHE A 289 -9.75 20.72 -0.01
CA PHE A 289 -9.40 20.96 -1.42
C PHE A 289 -10.62 21.41 -2.27
N GLY A 290 -11.69 21.90 -1.64
CA GLY A 290 -12.81 22.57 -2.32
C GLY A 290 -13.85 21.64 -2.98
N VAL A 291 -13.89 20.36 -2.61
CA VAL A 291 -14.79 19.34 -3.19
C VAL A 291 -15.66 18.72 -2.10
N SER A 292 -16.96 18.60 -2.38
CA SER A 292 -17.94 18.00 -1.45
C SER A 292 -18.45 16.64 -1.92
N VAL A 293 -18.87 15.83 -0.94
CA VAL A 293 -19.50 14.52 -1.11
C VAL A 293 -20.73 14.47 -0.23
N GLU A 294 -21.87 14.14 -0.80
CA GLU A 294 -23.10 13.84 -0.06
C GLU A 294 -23.02 12.38 0.43
N HIS A 295 -23.46 12.07 1.65
CA HIS A 295 -23.55 10.69 2.12
C HIS A 295 -24.72 10.47 3.08
N SER A 296 -25.19 9.22 3.19
CA SER A 296 -26.23 8.84 4.15
C SER A 296 -25.69 8.85 5.59
N GLY A 297 -26.55 9.12 6.57
CA GLY A 297 -26.19 9.05 7.99
C GLY A 297 -25.83 7.64 8.47
N SER A 298 -26.26 6.61 7.73
CA SER A 298 -25.89 5.21 7.92
C SER A 298 -24.54 4.83 7.27
N TRP A 299 -23.92 5.74 6.50
CA TRP A 299 -22.69 5.50 5.72
C TRP A 299 -22.80 4.38 4.68
N ASP A 300 -24.02 4.04 4.26
CA ASP A 300 -24.33 3.02 3.26
C ASP A 300 -24.36 3.56 1.81
N ARG A 301 -24.45 4.88 1.63
CA ARG A 301 -24.49 5.52 0.32
C ARG A 301 -23.72 6.83 0.29
N PHE A 302 -23.03 7.05 -0.81
CA PHE A 302 -22.31 8.29 -1.12
C PHE A 302 -22.73 8.76 -2.52
N LEU A 303 -22.98 10.06 -2.69
CA LEU A 303 -23.22 10.70 -3.97
C LEU A 303 -22.15 11.77 -4.18
N VAL A 304 -21.40 11.62 -5.27
CA VAL A 304 -20.35 12.55 -5.68
C VAL A 304 -20.75 13.17 -7.01
N ARG A 305 -20.86 14.50 -7.05
CA ARG A 305 -21.14 15.22 -8.29
C ARG A 305 -19.92 15.17 -9.21
N GLY A 306 -20.13 14.81 -10.47
CA GLY A 306 -19.11 14.83 -11.51
C GLY A 306 -18.75 16.26 -11.93
N GLY A 307 -17.62 16.43 -12.63
CA GLY A 307 -17.13 17.73 -13.08
C GLY A 307 -16.76 18.74 -11.97
N GLN A 308 -16.69 18.30 -10.71
CA GLN A 308 -16.14 19.08 -9.61
C GLN A 308 -14.63 19.29 -9.81
N LYS A 309 -14.09 20.35 -9.20
CA LYS A 309 -12.67 20.69 -9.31
C LYS A 309 -12.02 20.85 -7.95
N TYR A 310 -10.92 20.14 -7.74
CA TYR A 310 -10.05 20.40 -6.61
C TYR A 310 -9.37 21.76 -6.77
N ARG A 311 -9.30 22.53 -5.68
CA ARG A 311 -8.59 23.82 -5.57
C ARG A 311 -7.53 23.70 -4.49
N THR A 312 -6.35 24.26 -4.71
CA THR A 312 -5.31 24.24 -3.68
C THR A 312 -5.74 25.06 -2.44
N PRO A 313 -5.49 24.57 -1.21
CA PRO A 313 -5.52 25.40 0.00
C PRO A 313 -4.26 26.29 0.14
N GLY A 314 -3.36 26.30 -0.85
CA GLY A 314 -2.04 26.95 -0.83
C GLY A 314 -1.02 26.20 0.06
N LYS A 315 -1.42 25.87 1.29
CA LYS A 315 -0.63 25.04 2.22
C LYS A 315 -1.43 23.89 2.80
N ALA A 316 -0.83 22.70 2.79
CA ALA A 316 -1.34 21.50 3.42
C ALA A 316 -0.30 20.95 4.41
N TYR A 317 -0.73 20.62 5.62
CA TYR A 317 0.13 20.02 6.64
C TYR A 317 -0.29 18.56 6.84
N VAL A 318 0.68 17.64 6.80
CA VAL A 318 0.45 16.22 7.10
C VAL A 318 0.55 16.00 8.60
N GLU A 319 -0.58 15.75 9.23
CA GLU A 319 -0.68 15.36 10.64
C GLU A 319 0.09 14.07 10.95
N GLY A 320 0.53 13.93 12.20
CA GLY A 320 1.24 12.75 12.69
C GLY A 320 0.40 11.48 12.62
N ASP A 321 1.04 10.32 12.45
CA ASP A 321 0.32 9.04 12.30
C ASP A 321 -0.44 8.61 13.57
N ALA A 322 -1.74 8.88 13.60
CA ALA A 322 -2.64 8.47 14.68
C ALA A 322 -2.70 6.94 14.84
N SER A 323 -2.37 6.17 13.79
CA SER A 323 -2.26 4.70 13.88
C SER A 323 -1.02 4.31 14.68
N SER A 324 0.12 4.95 14.44
CA SER A 324 1.35 4.75 15.21
C SER A 324 1.22 5.26 16.66
N ALA A 325 0.43 6.32 16.91
CA ALA A 325 0.11 6.80 18.25
C ALA A 325 -0.45 5.69 19.17
N SER A 326 -1.25 4.79 18.61
CA SER A 326 -1.92 3.71 19.35
C SER A 326 -0.95 2.84 20.15
N TYR A 327 0.24 2.55 19.62
CA TYR A 327 1.21 1.68 20.28
C TYR A 327 1.81 2.32 21.54
N PHE A 328 2.11 3.61 21.50
CA PHE A 328 2.65 4.35 22.65
C PHE A 328 1.58 4.54 23.74
N LEU A 329 0.36 4.89 23.33
CA LEU A 329 -0.79 5.01 24.22
C LEU A 329 -1.15 3.68 24.89
N ALA A 330 -1.15 2.58 24.12
CA ALA A 330 -1.34 1.23 24.64
C ALA A 330 -0.22 0.81 25.59
N GLY A 331 1.03 1.15 25.29
CA GLY A 331 2.18 0.89 26.17
C GLY A 331 2.04 1.57 27.54
N ALA A 332 1.68 2.85 27.55
CA ALA A 332 1.38 3.59 28.78
C ALA A 332 0.20 2.97 29.55
N ALA A 333 -0.90 2.66 28.84
CA ALA A 333 -2.10 2.05 29.41
C ALA A 333 -1.83 0.71 30.10
N VAL A 334 -1.04 -0.17 29.46
CA VAL A 334 -0.70 -1.51 29.98
C VAL A 334 0.27 -1.46 31.15
N THR A 335 1.21 -0.50 31.15
CA THR A 335 2.26 -0.40 32.17
C THR A 335 1.93 0.55 33.33
N GLY A 336 0.82 1.30 33.23
CA GLY A 336 0.43 2.31 34.23
C GLY A 336 1.22 3.62 34.13
N GLY A 337 1.98 3.82 33.05
CA GLY A 337 2.71 5.06 32.77
C GLY A 337 1.84 6.17 32.16
N THR A 338 2.48 7.27 31.80
CA THR A 338 1.85 8.45 31.18
C THR A 338 2.61 8.89 29.95
N VAL A 339 1.93 8.89 28.79
CA VAL A 339 2.50 9.35 27.52
C VAL A 339 1.75 10.56 26.97
N THR A 340 2.51 11.54 26.51
CA THR A 340 2.04 12.66 25.69
C THR A 340 2.41 12.39 24.23
N VAL A 341 1.43 12.47 23.33
CA VAL A 341 1.64 12.31 21.89
C VAL A 341 1.43 13.65 21.19
N GLU A 342 2.43 14.11 20.46
CA GLU A 342 2.42 15.38 19.73
C GLU A 342 2.21 15.15 18.23
N GLY A 343 1.47 16.06 17.58
CA GLY A 343 1.20 16.02 16.13
C GLY A 343 -0.17 15.43 15.75
N CYS A 344 -1.04 15.13 16.73
CA CYS A 344 -2.40 14.63 16.52
C CYS A 344 -3.39 15.17 17.58
N GLY A 345 -3.71 16.46 17.52
CA GLY A 345 -4.62 17.13 18.47
C GLY A 345 -6.07 17.29 17.97
N THR A 346 -6.85 18.16 18.63
CA THR A 346 -8.32 18.24 18.49
C THR A 346 -8.84 18.67 17.12
N SER A 347 -8.06 19.37 16.30
CA SER A 347 -8.42 19.75 14.92
C SER A 347 -8.05 18.70 13.87
N SER A 348 -7.58 17.52 14.31
CA SER A 348 -7.10 16.45 13.43
C SER A 348 -8.15 15.92 12.46
N LEU A 349 -7.76 15.78 11.19
CA LEU A 349 -8.47 15.04 10.17
C LEU A 349 -8.55 13.54 10.49
N GLN A 350 -7.56 12.99 11.20
CA GLN A 350 -7.50 11.58 11.62
C GLN A 350 -8.36 11.26 12.85
N VAL A 351 -8.50 12.19 13.80
CA VAL A 351 -9.23 11.95 15.06
C VAL A 351 -10.60 12.65 15.03
N SER A 352 -11.63 11.93 14.57
CA SER A 352 -12.98 12.51 14.40
C SER A 352 -13.77 12.73 15.70
N ARG A 353 -13.21 12.41 16.88
CA ARG A 353 -13.87 12.61 18.18
C ARG A 353 -12.96 13.30 19.20
N PRO A 354 -13.34 14.47 19.76
CA PRO A 354 -12.61 15.10 20.88
C PRO A 354 -12.75 14.36 22.21
N ASN A 355 -13.43 13.20 22.22
CA ASN A 355 -13.62 12.33 23.37
C ASN A 355 -13.32 10.87 22.98
N LEU A 356 -12.04 10.49 22.89
CA LEU A 356 -11.61 9.12 22.60
C LEU A 356 -11.77 8.21 23.84
N ARG A 357 -13.02 7.93 24.23
CA ARG A 357 -13.35 7.07 25.37
C ARG A 357 -13.17 5.59 25.01
N PHE A 358 -11.97 5.05 25.27
CA PHE A 358 -11.75 3.61 25.24
C PHE A 358 -12.47 2.96 26.44
N ARG A 359 -13.56 2.25 26.19
CA ARG A 359 -14.15 1.28 27.13
C ARG A 359 -14.06 -0.10 26.48
N PRO A 360 -13.23 -1.01 27.01
CA PRO A 360 -13.45 -2.43 26.79
C PRO A 360 -14.90 -2.76 27.19
N LYS A 361 -15.56 -3.63 26.42
CA LYS A 361 -16.67 -4.38 27.01
C LYS A 361 -16.08 -5.27 28.09
N ASP A 362 -16.73 -5.27 29.24
CA ASP A 362 -16.32 -5.89 30.50
C ASP A 362 -15.24 -5.08 31.25
N SER A 363 -15.54 -4.81 32.51
CA SER A 363 -15.04 -3.68 33.29
C SER A 363 -13.80 -3.99 34.13
N THR A 364 -12.67 -3.31 33.86
CA THR A 364 -11.54 -3.24 34.82
C THR A 364 -10.59 -2.04 34.65
N PHE A 365 -10.78 -1.15 33.67
CA PHE A 365 -9.84 -0.04 33.43
C PHE A 365 -10.52 1.34 33.46
N ASP A 366 -10.07 2.18 34.39
CA ASP A 366 -10.37 3.63 34.39
C ASP A 366 -9.18 4.39 33.79
N TYR A 367 -9.43 5.03 32.64
CA TYR A 367 -8.45 5.84 31.92
C TYR A 367 -8.82 7.31 31.95
N PHE A 368 -7.85 8.17 32.26
CA PHE A 368 -7.98 9.61 32.08
C PHE A 368 -7.18 10.04 30.85
N TYR A 369 -7.78 10.85 29.99
CA TYR A 369 -7.09 11.50 28.88
C TYR A 369 -7.43 12.98 28.86
N HIS A 370 -6.51 13.78 28.33
CA HIS A 370 -6.70 15.21 28.07
C HIS A 370 -6.30 15.45 26.61
N ILE A 371 -7.02 16.31 25.90
CA ILE A 371 -6.70 16.60 24.49
C ILE A 371 -6.57 18.12 24.33
N ASN A 372 -5.42 18.55 23.80
CA ASN A 372 -5.13 19.94 23.45
C ASN A 372 -5.08 20.06 21.91
N TYR A 373 -4.92 21.29 21.41
CA TYR A 373 -4.92 21.57 19.97
C TYR A 373 -3.88 20.78 19.17
N ASP A 374 -2.69 20.53 19.73
CA ASP A 374 -1.57 19.84 19.06
C ASP A 374 -1.17 18.49 19.70
N SER A 375 -1.76 18.13 20.84
CA SER A 375 -1.32 16.98 21.65
C SER A 375 -2.43 16.20 22.35
N LEU A 376 -2.21 14.89 22.48
CA LEU A 376 -3.07 13.94 23.18
C LEU A 376 -2.32 13.36 24.40
N TYR A 377 -2.91 13.50 25.59
CA TYR A 377 -2.38 12.99 26.86
C TYR A 377 -3.18 11.77 27.30
N PHE A 378 -2.51 10.74 27.82
CA PHE A 378 -3.16 9.54 28.34
C PHE A 378 -2.50 9.05 29.63
N MET A 379 -3.31 8.84 30.66
CA MET A 379 -2.91 8.43 32.01
C MET A 379 -3.64 7.15 32.40
N GLY A 380 -2.88 6.07 32.57
CA GLY A 380 -3.41 4.74 32.92
C GLY A 380 -3.57 4.53 34.41
N ARG A 381 -4.67 3.88 34.84
CA ARG A 381 -4.81 3.32 36.19
C ARG A 381 -5.11 1.83 36.08
N TYR A 382 -4.14 1.00 36.46
CA TYR A 382 -4.23 -0.46 36.36
C TYR A 382 -4.99 -1.04 37.57
N VAL A 383 -6.00 -1.87 37.30
CA VAL A 383 -6.63 -2.75 38.30
C VAL A 383 -6.56 -4.17 37.75
N ALA A 384 -6.14 -5.12 38.59
CA ALA A 384 -5.48 -6.34 38.12
C ALA A 384 -6.41 -7.39 37.46
N GLY A 385 -5.89 -8.01 36.39
CA GLY A 385 -6.38 -9.29 35.87
C GLY A 385 -6.78 -9.30 34.40
N TYR A 386 -6.45 -10.40 33.71
CA TYR A 386 -6.87 -10.83 32.37
C TYR A 386 -6.14 -10.28 31.13
N ILE A 387 -6.25 -11.07 30.05
CA ILE A 387 -5.48 -11.02 28.80
C ILE A 387 -6.20 -10.16 27.75
N ILE A 388 -5.45 -9.33 27.04
CA ILE A 388 -5.99 -8.38 26.05
C ILE A 388 -6.24 -9.06 24.71
N HIS A 389 -7.51 -9.17 24.31
CA HIS A 389 -7.91 -9.47 22.92
C HIS A 389 -8.26 -8.18 22.16
N GLY A 390 -7.33 -7.70 21.33
CA GLY A 390 -7.60 -6.79 20.20
C GLY A 390 -7.88 -5.32 20.53
N PHE A 391 -6.95 -4.43 20.14
CA PHE A 391 -7.23 -2.99 20.02
C PHE A 391 -8.07 -2.71 18.75
N LEU A 392 -9.40 -2.68 18.87
CA LEU A 392 -10.26 -2.11 17.83
C LEU A 392 -10.55 -0.63 18.13
N PHE A 393 -10.05 0.23 17.26
CA PHE A 393 -10.47 1.62 17.15
C PHE A 393 -11.80 1.66 16.37
N TYR A 394 -12.87 2.17 17.01
CA TYR A 394 -14.24 2.27 16.49
C TYR A 394 -14.70 3.71 16.25
#